data_AF-A0A2V9RN40-F1
#
_entry.id   AF-A0A2V9RN40-F1
#
_cell.length_a   1.000
_cell.length_b   1.000
_cell.length_c   1.000
_cell.angle_alpha   90.00
_cell.angle_beta   90.00
_cell.angle_gamma   90.00
#
_symmetry.space_group_name_H-M   'P 1'
#
loop_
_entity.id
_entity.type
_entity.pdbx_description
1 polymer ?
#
loop_
_entity_poly.entity_id
_entity_poly.type
_entity_poly.pdbx_seq_one_letter_code
_entity_poly.pdbx_strand_id
1 'polypeptide(L)'
;MTGLYSHYDGAHNHPVNRALHMIAIPVGFSSIVVVWFHWIIGLLLIPAAFALAWLGHLIEGNKPAFLTNPDHVFVAPVWMTRKLFRIGEKKSG
;
A
#
# COMPACT_ATOMS: atom_id res chain seq x y z
N MET A 1 -2.29 -10.59 -14.19
CA MET A 1 -2.25 -10.46 -12.71
C MET A 1 -0.85 -10.63 -12.13
N THR A 2 -0.02 -11.56 -12.64
CA THR A 2 1.35 -11.80 -12.14
C THR A 2 2.30 -10.61 -12.34
N GLY A 3 2.28 -9.95 -13.50
CA GLY A 3 3.17 -8.83 -13.80
C GLY A 3 2.93 -7.57 -12.94
N LEU A 4 1.68 -7.14 -12.79
CA LEU A 4 1.32 -5.96 -11.98
C LEU A 4 1.65 -6.17 -10.50
N TYR A 5 1.37 -7.37 -9.98
CA TYR A 5 1.75 -7.74 -8.62
C TYR A 5 3.27 -7.77 -8.44
N SER A 6 4.01 -8.39 -9.37
CA SER A 6 5.47 -8.50 -9.27
C SER A 6 6.15 -7.13 -9.34
N HIS A 7 5.66 -6.22 -10.17
CA HIS A 7 6.14 -4.85 -10.23
C HIS A 7 5.86 -4.11 -8.92
N TYR A 8 4.65 -4.25 -8.38
CA TYR A 8 4.28 -3.65 -7.10
C TYR A 8 5.13 -4.20 -5.94
N ASP A 9 5.26 -5.52 -5.79
CA ASP A 9 6.04 -6.13 -4.72
C ASP A 9 7.52 -5.75 -4.79
N GLY A 10 8.10 -5.69 -6.00
CA GLY A 10 9.47 -5.26 -6.23
C GLY A 10 9.75 -3.79 -5.91
N ALA A 11 8.73 -2.95 -5.73
CA ALA A 11 8.88 -1.57 -5.29
C ALA A 11 8.91 -1.40 -3.75
N HIS A 12 8.76 -2.49 -2.98
CA HIS A 12 8.61 -2.47 -1.52
C HIS A 12 9.51 -3.49 -0.80
N ASN A 13 10.82 -3.32 -0.93
CA ASN A 13 11.84 -4.19 -0.34
C ASN A 13 12.28 -3.73 1.05
N HIS A 14 12.33 -2.41 1.28
CA HIS A 14 12.81 -1.85 2.54
C HIS A 14 11.79 -2.10 3.67
N PRO A 15 12.20 -2.58 4.86
CA PRO A 15 11.27 -2.93 5.93
C PRO A 15 10.42 -1.74 6.39
N VAL A 16 10.99 -0.53 6.42
CA VAL A 16 10.26 0.69 6.78
C VAL A 16 9.26 1.09 5.70
N ASN A 17 9.60 0.96 4.41
CA ASN A 17 8.67 1.24 3.33
C ASN A 17 7.47 0.30 3.39
N ARG A 18 7.74 -0.98 3.60
CA ARG A 18 6.69 -1.99 3.79
C ARG A 18 5.81 -1.69 5.00
N ALA A 19 6.39 -1.35 6.15
CA ALA A 19 5.64 -1.04 7.37
C ALA A 19 4.73 0.19 7.19
N LEU A 20 5.24 1.25 6.56
CA LEU A 20 4.45 2.44 6.26
C LEU A 20 3.30 2.12 5.30
N HIS A 21 3.51 1.25 4.31
CA HIS A 21 2.44 0.77 3.44
C HIS A 21 1.40 -0.11 4.16
N MET A 22 1.82 -0.96 5.10
CA MET A 22 0.89 -1.75 5.93
C MET A 22 -0.04 -0.86 6.77
N ILE A 23 0.36 0.38 7.07
CA ILE A 23 -0.48 1.36 7.77
C ILE A 23 -1.26 2.22 6.78
N ALA A 24 -0.62 2.70 5.72
CA ALA A 24 -1.23 3.57 4.72
C ALA A 24 -2.43 2.92 4.03
N ILE A 25 -2.34 1.63 3.67
CA ILE A 25 -3.41 0.91 2.99
C ILE A 25 -4.71 0.90 3.82
N PRO A 26 -4.75 0.37 5.05
CA PRO A 26 -5.98 0.37 5.85
C PRO A 26 -6.46 1.79 6.16
N VAL A 27 -5.57 2.76 6.39
CA VAL A 27 -5.96 4.18 6.57
C VAL A 27 -6.70 4.69 5.33
N GLY A 28 -6.16 4.48 4.13
CA GLY A 28 -6.78 4.88 2.87
C GLY A 28 -8.13 4.21 2.65
N PHE A 29 -8.21 2.89 2.83
CA PHE A 29 -9.47 2.15 2.64
C PHE A 29 -10.53 2.46 3.71
N SER A 30 -10.13 2.80 4.93
CA SER A 30 -11.07 3.19 5.99
C SER A 30 -11.84 4.48 5.66
N SER A 31 -11.29 5.35 4.81
CA SER A 31 -11.96 6.58 4.35
C SER A 31 -13.33 6.32 3.71
N ILE A 32 -13.48 5.19 2.99
CA ILE A 32 -14.73 4.78 2.30
C ILE A 32 -15.87 4.60 3.31
N VAL A 33 -15.55 4.17 4.53
CA VAL A 33 -16.52 3.99 5.62
C VAL A 33 -16.68 5.29 6.40
N VAL A 34 -15.56 5.91 6.81
CA VAL A 34 -15.56 7.07 7.71
C VAL A 34 -16.27 8.27 7.07
N VAL A 35 -16.18 8.46 5.75
CA VAL A 35 -16.78 9.60 5.06
C VAL A 35 -18.31 9.73 5.28
N TRP A 36 -19.00 8.61 5.51
CA TRP A 36 -20.45 8.59 5.75
C TRP A 36 -20.87 9.10 7.13
N PHE A 37 -19.95 9.11 8.10
CA PHE A 37 -20.20 9.53 9.47
C PHE A 37 -19.51 10.86 9.80
N HIS A 38 -18.30 11.04 9.27
CA HIS A 38 -17.45 12.21 9.48
C HIS A 38 -16.72 12.57 8.19
N TRP A 39 -17.43 13.26 7.29
CA TRP A 39 -16.95 13.53 5.93
C TRP A 39 -15.60 14.25 5.86
N ILE A 40 -15.34 15.23 6.74
CA ILE A 40 -14.04 15.94 6.81
C ILE A 40 -12.92 14.95 7.15
N ILE A 41 -13.14 14.11 8.17
CA ILE A 41 -12.14 13.10 8.58
C ILE A 41 -11.92 12.12 7.42
N GLY A 42 -12.99 11.59 6.81
CA GLY A 42 -12.90 10.68 5.68
C GLY A 42 -12.08 11.27 4.52
N LEU A 43 -12.32 12.52 4.16
CA LEU A 43 -11.55 13.22 3.11
C LEU A 43 -10.08 13.43 3.49
N LEU A 44 -9.77 13.69 4.76
CA LEU A 44 -8.38 13.89 5.23
C LEU A 44 -7.59 12.57 5.32
N LEU A 45 -8.24 11.42 5.48
CA LEU A 45 -7.56 10.12 5.53
C LEU A 45 -6.89 9.75 4.19
N ILE A 46 -7.44 10.19 3.06
CA ILE A 46 -6.85 9.95 1.73
C ILE A 46 -5.46 10.59 1.61
N PRO A 47 -5.28 11.93 1.72
CA PRO A 47 -3.95 12.53 1.64
C PRO A 47 -3.03 12.07 2.77
N ALA A 48 -3.55 11.74 3.95
CA ALA A 48 -2.74 11.18 5.04
C ALA A 48 -2.16 9.79 4.69
N ALA A 49 -2.99 8.88 4.16
CA ALA A 49 -2.55 7.57 3.69
C ALA A 49 -1.48 7.69 2.60
N PHE A 50 -1.74 8.57 1.64
CA PHE A 50 -0.81 8.87 0.56
C PHE A 50 0.52 9.44 1.08
N ALA A 51 0.51 10.38 2.02
CA ALA A 51 1.71 10.93 2.62
C ALA A 51 2.56 9.85 3.32
N LEU A 52 1.93 8.91 4.03
CA LEU A 52 2.61 7.77 4.66
C LEU A 52 3.24 6.84 3.61
N ALA A 53 2.50 6.50 2.54
CA ALA A 53 3.01 5.67 1.45
C ALA A 53 4.20 6.34 0.73
N TRP A 54 4.08 7.64 0.42
CA TRP A 54 5.16 8.42 -0.19
C TRP A 54 6.39 8.50 0.70
N LEU A 55 6.23 8.69 2.02
CA LEU A 55 7.34 8.67 2.96
C LEU A 55 8.09 7.33 2.91
N GLY A 56 7.38 6.22 2.79
CA GLY A 56 7.99 4.91 2.59
C GLY A 56 8.85 4.82 1.34
N HIS A 57 8.34 5.32 0.21
CA HIS A 57 9.08 5.36 -1.06
C HIS A 57 10.27 6.31 -1.03
N LEU A 58 10.17 7.45 -0.32
CA LEU A 58 11.31 8.35 -0.10
C LEU A 58 12.44 7.64 0.66
N ILE A 59 12.11 6.83 1.67
CA ILE A 59 13.08 6.03 2.43
C ILE A 59 13.68 4.92 1.57
N GLU A 60 12.87 4.26 0.73
CA GLU A 60 13.38 3.23 -0.18
C GLU A 60 14.20 3.81 -1.35
N GLY A 61 14.06 5.11 -1.64
CA GLY A 61 14.77 5.79 -2.72
C GLY A 61 14.23 5.48 -4.11
N ASN A 62 12.98 5.01 -4.21
CA ASN A 62 12.33 4.70 -5.47
C ASN A 62 11.03 5.52 -5.67
N LYS A 63 10.46 5.45 -6.86
CA LYS A 63 9.20 6.12 -7.18
C LYS A 63 8.01 5.22 -6.79
N PRO A 64 6.93 5.80 -6.26
CA PRO A 64 5.71 5.03 -6.01
C PRO A 64 5.14 4.41 -7.28
N ALA A 65 4.81 3.12 -7.21
CA ALA A 65 4.20 2.39 -8.31
C ALA A 65 2.85 3.00 -8.74
N PHE A 66 2.16 3.70 -7.84
CA PHE A 66 0.94 4.44 -8.17
C PHE A 66 1.15 5.46 -9.31
N LEU A 67 2.33 6.08 -9.40
CA LEU A 67 2.64 7.06 -10.44
C LEU A 67 2.88 6.41 -11.81
N THR A 68 3.20 5.11 -11.86
CA THR A 68 3.39 4.38 -13.12
C THR A 68 2.07 3.84 -13.65
N ASN A 69 1.21 3.35 -12.75
CA ASN A 69 -0.16 2.97 -13.08
C ASN A 69 -1.07 3.15 -11.84
N PRO A 70 -2.13 3.96 -11.91
CA PRO A 70 -3.11 4.13 -10.81
C PRO A 70 -3.78 2.83 -10.35
N ASP A 71 -3.88 1.82 -11.22
CA ASP A 71 -4.50 0.53 -10.91
C ASP A 71 -3.79 -0.24 -9.79
N HIS A 72 -2.55 0.13 -9.45
CA HIS A 72 -1.83 -0.43 -8.31
C HIS A 72 -2.58 -0.27 -6.97
N VAL A 73 -3.50 0.69 -6.86
CA VAL A 73 -4.35 0.84 -5.67
C VAL A 73 -5.19 -0.42 -5.40
N PHE A 74 -5.62 -1.14 -6.45
CA PHE A 74 -6.38 -2.38 -6.34
C PHE A 74 -5.50 -3.60 -6.03
N VAL A 75 -4.20 -3.50 -6.31
CA VAL A 75 -3.21 -4.54 -5.97
C VAL A 75 -2.80 -4.45 -4.51
N ALA A 76 -2.80 -3.25 -3.93
CA ALA A 76 -2.33 -2.99 -2.57
C ALA A 76 -3.03 -3.86 -1.49
N PRO A 77 -4.37 -4.06 -1.49
CA PRO A 77 -5.02 -4.99 -0.57
C PRO A 77 -4.51 -6.43 -0.71
N VAL A 78 -4.42 -6.94 -1.94
CA VAL A 78 -3.98 -8.31 -2.22
C VAL A 78 -2.52 -8.50 -1.77
N TRP A 79 -1.66 -7.53 -2.03
CA TRP A 79 -0.28 -7.52 -1.56
C TRP A 79 -0.17 -7.52 -0.04
N MET A 80 -0.95 -6.68 0.64
CA MET A 80 -1.02 -6.66 2.10
C MET A 80 -1.47 -8.00 2.66
N THR A 81 -2.56 -8.57 2.13
CA THR A 81 -3.06 -9.88 2.55
C THR A 81 -2.00 -10.97 2.36
N ARG A 82 -1.32 -11.03 1.21
CA ARG A 82 -0.25 -12.02 0.99
C ARG A 82 0.90 -11.87 1.96
N LYS A 83 1.27 -10.64 2.35
CA LYS A 83 2.33 -10.39 3.32
C LYS A 83 1.95 -10.81 4.73
N LEU A 84 0.73 -10.47 5.18
CA LEU A 84 0.21 -10.82 6.50
C LEU A 84 0.09 -12.33 6.69
N PHE A 85 -0.40 -13.04 5.66
CA PHE A 85 -0.61 -14.48 5.72
C PHE A 85 0.56 -15.31 5.17
N ARG A 86 1.66 -14.67 4.74
CA ARG A 86 2.84 -15.30 4.11
C ARG A 86 2.46 -16.24 2.95
N ILE A 87 1.35 -15.93 2.27
CA ILE A 87 0.85 -16.71 1.13
C ILE A 87 1.78 -16.42 -0.05
N GLY A 88 2.72 -17.35 -0.28
CA GLY A 88 3.77 -17.24 -1.30
C GLY A 88 5.19 -17.45 -0.79
N GLU A 89 5.42 -17.46 0.54
CA GLU A 89 6.72 -17.82 1.13
C GLU A 89 6.79 -19.31 1.48
N LYS A 90 6.56 -20.21 0.51
CA LYS A 90 7.06 -21.58 0.70
C LYS A 90 8.58 -21.48 0.64
N LYS A 91 9.22 -21.58 1.80
CA LYS A 91 10.66 -21.80 1.94
C LYS A 91 10.99 -23.02 1.08
N SER A 92 11.66 -22.81 -0.05
CA SER A 92 12.52 -23.82 -0.64
C SER A 92 13.64 -24.05 0.39
N GLY A 93 13.47 -25.10 1.19
CA GLY A 93 14.58 -25.71 1.92
C GLY A 93 15.52 -26.43 0.98
#